data_AF-A0A6I1W132-F1
#
_entry.id   AF-A0A6I1W132-F1
#
_cell.length_a   1.000
_cell.length_b   1.000
_cell.length_c   1.000
_cell.angle_alpha   90.00
_cell.angle_beta   90.00
_cell.angle_gamma   90.00
#
_symmetry.space_group_name_H-M   'P 1'
#
loop_
_entity.id
_entity.type
_entity.pdbx_description
1 polymer ?
#
loop_
_entity_poly.entity_id
_entity_poly.type
_entity_poly.pdbx_seq_one_letter_code
_entity_poly.pdbx_strand_id
1 'polypeptide(L)' 'MNAIDLLKADHEKVKSILSQLSESTYRAVKKRKELLEKLELEVSIHT' A
#
# COMPACT_ATOMS: atom_id res chain seq x y z
N MET A 1 -0.71 -20.84 8.46
CA MET A 1 -0.07 -19.56 8.10
C MET A 1 0.84 -19.18 9.24
N ASN A 2 2.14 -19.06 9.02
CA ASN A 2 3.09 -18.68 10.07
C ASN A 2 3.33 -17.16 10.07
N ALA A 3 4.05 -16.64 11.06
CA ALA A 3 4.30 -15.20 11.18
C ALA A 3 5.07 -14.60 9.98
N ILE A 4 5.94 -15.39 9.33
CA ILE A 4 6.68 -14.95 8.14
C ILE A 4 5.74 -14.83 6.93
N ASP A 5 4.77 -15.74 6.80
CA ASP A 5 3.77 -15.69 5.73
C ASP A 5 2.88 -14.43 5.85
N LEU A 6 2.54 -14.02 7.08
CA LEU A 6 1.80 -12.79 7.34
C LEU A 6 2.61 -11.56 6.93
N LEU A 7 3.87 -11.46 7.36
CA LEU A 7 4.77 -10.36 6.98
C LEU A 7 4.96 -10.26 5.46
N LYS A 8 5.06 -11.40 4.77
CA LYS A 8 5.15 -11.42 3.29
C LYS A 8 3.86 -10.93 2.64
N ALA A 9 2.70 -11.37 3.12
CA ALA A 9 1.41 -10.93 2.59
C ALA A 9 1.22 -9.41 2.75
N ASP A 10 1.65 -8.89 3.88
CA ASP A 10 1.65 -7.47 4.20
C ASP A 10 2.57 -6.66 3.26
N HIS A 11 3.78 -7.15 3.01
CA HIS A 11 4.68 -6.54 2.03
C HIS A 11 4.10 -6.53 0.61
N GLU A 12 3.41 -7.60 0.20
CA GLU A 12 2.75 -7.64 -1.12
C GLU A 12 1.61 -6.62 -1.23
N LYS A 13 0.85 -6.37 -0.15
CA LYS A 13 -0.15 -5.30 -0.13
C LYS A 13 0.49 -3.92 -0.31
N VAL A 14 1.52 -3.61 0.48
CA VAL A 14 2.25 -2.34 0.39
C VAL A 14 2.80 -2.13 -1.02
N LYS A 15 3.42 -3.16 -1.59
CA LYS A 15 3.96 -3.14 -2.95
C LYS A 15 2.87 -2.90 -4.00
N SER A 16 1.69 -3.50 -3.85
CA SER A 16 0.56 -3.25 -4.75
C SER A 16 0.08 -1.80 -4.72
N ILE A 17 0.00 -1.19 -3.53
CA ILE A 17 -0.37 0.22 -3.38
C ILE A 17 0.66 1.13 -4.06
N LEU A 18 1.95 0.83 -3.86
CA LEU A 18 3.04 1.57 -4.50
C LEU A 18 3.01 1.45 -6.04
N SER A 19 2.72 0.27 -6.60
CA SER A 19 2.56 0.09 -8.06
C SER A 19 1.42 0.94 -8.59
N GLN A 20 0.25 0.89 -7.93
CA GLN A 20 -0.91 1.70 -8.32
C GLN A 20 -0.63 3.20 -8.26
N LEU A 21 0.12 3.66 -7.25
CA LEU A 21 0.57 5.05 -7.15
C LEU A 21 1.53 5.42 -8.30
N SER A 22 2.45 4.53 -8.66
CA SER A 22 3.41 4.74 -9.74
C SER A 22 2.75 4.78 -11.12
N GLU A 23 1.74 3.94 -11.35
CA GLU A 23 1.00 3.87 -12.61
C GLU A 23 -0.09 4.95 -12.73
N SER A 24 -0.50 5.55 -11.60
CA SER A 24 -1.48 6.62 -11.61
C SER A 24 -0.90 7.94 -12.15
N THR A 25 -1.78 8.78 -12.69
CA THR A 25 -1.41 10.10 -13.20
C THR A 25 -1.71 11.20 -12.19
N TYR A 26 -1.05 12.36 -12.33
CA TYR A 26 -1.29 13.55 -11.50
C TYR A 26 -2.74 14.05 -11.51
N ARG A 27 -3.51 13.73 -12.56
CA ARG A 27 -4.94 14.10 -12.65
C ARG A 27 -5.83 13.24 -11.75
N ALA A 28 -5.37 12.07 -11.32
CA ALA A 28 -6.09 11.14 -10.45
C ALA A 28 -5.98 11.53 -8.95
N VAL A 29 -6.10 12.82 -8.62
CA VAL A 29 -5.82 13.38 -7.29
C VAL A 29 -6.60 12.65 -6.18
N LYS A 30 -7.90 12.43 -6.36
CA LYS A 30 -8.74 11.72 -5.38
C LYS A 30 -8.23 10.30 -5.13
N LYS A 31 -7.97 9.54 -6.20
CA LYS A 31 -7.50 8.16 -6.10
C LYS A 31 -6.13 8.08 -5.46
N ARG A 32 -5.21 9.00 -5.78
CA ARG A 32 -3.88 9.08 -5.18
C ARG A 32 -3.97 9.37 -3.69
N LYS A 33 -4.86 10.28 -3.27
CA LYS A 33 -5.10 10.56 -1.84
C LYS A 33 -5.58 9.31 -1.10
N GLU A 34 -6.58 8.61 -1.64
CA GLU A 34 -7.08 7.36 -1.05
C GLU A 34 -5.99 6.27 -0.96
N LEU A 35 -5.12 6.16 -1.97
CA LEU A 35 -4.01 5.21 -1.96
C LEU A 35 -2.95 5.58 -0.92
N LEU A 36 -2.67 6.86 -0.72
CA LEU A 36 -1.74 7.33 0.31
C LEU A 36 -2.29 7.12 1.73
N GLU A 37 -3.58 7.39 1.97
CA GLU A 37 -4.23 7.11 3.26
C GLU A 37 -4.18 5.60 3.59
N LYS A 38 -4.38 4.74 2.58
CA LYS A 38 -4.21 3.29 2.76
C LYS A 38 -2.76 2.91 3.04
N LEU A 39 -1.81 3.50 2.32
CA LEU A 39 -0.38 3.24 2.53
C LEU A 39 0.05 3.60 3.96
N GLU A 40 -0.39 4.76 4.45
CA GLU A 40 -0.11 5.22 5.82
C GLU A 40 -0.62 4.21 6.85
N LEU A 41 -1.86 3.72 6.67
CA LEU A 41 -2.43 2.71 7.56
C LEU A 41 -1.60 1.43 7.56
N GLU A 42 -1.30 0.85 6.39
CA GLU A 42 -0.53 -0.40 6.31
C GLU A 42 0.86 -0.24 6.95
N VAL A 43 1.59 0.85 6.65
CA VAL A 43 2.92 1.10 7.23
C VAL A 43 2.84 1.30 8.75
N SER A 44 1.82 2.00 9.25
CA SER A 44 1.63 2.20 10.70
C SER A 44 1.37 0.92 11.48
N ILE A 45 0.76 -0.09 10.85
CA ILE A 45 0.50 -1.41 11.46
C ILE A 45 1.77 -2.27 11.46
N HIS A 46 2.68 -2.05 10.51
CA HIS A 46 3.91 -2.83 10.34
C HIS A 46 5.13 -2.29 11.10
N THR A 47 5.01 -1.15 11.80
CA THR A 47 6.09 -0.53 12.58
C THR A 47 5.85 -0.71 14.07
#